data_AF-A0A7W5SDR0-F1
#
_entry.id   AF-A0A7W5SDR0-F1
#
_cell.length_a   1.000
_cell.length_b   1.000
_cell.length_c   1.000
_cell.angle_alpha   90.00
_cell.angle_beta   90.00
_cell.angle_gamma   90.00
#
_symmetry.space_group_name_H-M   'P 1'
#
loop_
_entity.id
_entity.type
_entity.pdbx_description
1 polymer ?
#
loop_
_entity_poly.entity_id
_entity_poly.type
_entity_poly.pdbx_seq_one_letter_code
_entity_poly.pdbx_strand_id
1 'polypeptide(L)' 'MDFPWTEAATLVRMPAAQKDDEGNELLFEGSLLLMAQKVRAMKPLERRHLKISLPDRIVRPHTFKDGSLAALIDDIPVVG' A
#
# COMPACT_ATOMS: atom_id res chain seq x y z
N MET A 1 12.79 0.45 -8.52
CA MET A 1 12.16 -0.62 -9.31
C MET A 1 11.10 -0.01 -10.23
N ASP A 2 10.79 -0.60 -11.40
CA ASP A 2 9.64 -0.16 -12.21
C ASP A 2 8.33 -0.63 -11.57
N PHE A 3 7.81 0.15 -10.64
CA PHE A 3 6.51 -0.10 -10.04
C PHE A 3 5.38 0.38 -10.97
N PRO A 4 4.27 -0.36 -11.03
CA PRO A 4 3.12 0.02 -11.83
C PRO A 4 2.34 1.16 -11.16
N TRP A 5 2.92 2.36 -11.12
CA TRP A 5 2.43 3.54 -10.41
C TRP A 5 1.02 3.97 -10.82
N THR A 6 0.64 3.70 -12.06
CA THR A 6 -0.66 4.03 -12.65
C THR A 6 -1.73 2.96 -12.43
N GLU A 7 -1.34 1.75 -12.04
CA GLU A 7 -2.29 0.67 -11.79
C GLU A 7 -3.13 1.00 -10.56
N ALA A 8 -4.38 0.53 -10.59
CA ALA A 8 -5.24 0.59 -9.43
C ALA A 8 -4.59 -0.16 -8.27
N ALA A 9 -4.86 0.26 -7.04
CA ALA A 9 -4.28 -0.24 -5.82
C ALA A 9 -5.23 0.08 -4.67
N THR A 10 -5.30 -0.82 -3.71
CA THR A 10 -6.12 -0.66 -2.51
C THR A 10 -5.22 -0.55 -1.30
N LEU A 11 -5.39 0.52 -0.53
CA LEU A 11 -4.77 0.69 0.77
C LEU A 11 -5.72 0.14 1.83
N VAL A 12 -5.31 -0.94 2.47
CA VAL A 12 -6.05 -1.57 3.56
C VAL A 12 -5.29 -1.39 4.87
N ARG A 13 -6.03 -1.22 5.96
CA ARG A 13 -5.49 -1.24 7.33
C ARG A 13 -5.77 -2.59 7.95
N MET A 14 -4.70 -3.22 8.42
CA MET A 14 -4.75 -4.44 9.19
C MET A 14 -4.88 -4.09 10.68
N PRO A 15 -5.79 -4.71 11.44
CA PRO A 15 -5.80 -4.58 12.88
C PRO A 15 -4.56 -5.26 13.49
N ALA A 16 -4.03 -4.71 14.59
CA ALA A 16 -2.85 -5.25 15.28
C ALA A 16 -3.09 -6.66 15.86
N ALA A 17 -4.36 -7.07 16.03
CA ALA A 17 -4.73 -8.43 16.40
C ALA A 17 -4.86 -9.28 15.13
N GLN A 18 -3.79 -10.03 14.80
CA GLN A 18 -3.78 -11.05 13.76
C GLN A 18 -4.70 -12.24 14.13
N LYS A 19 -6.01 -12.05 14.02
CA LYS A 19 -6.97 -13.14 13.93
C LYS A 19 -7.85 -12.90 12.72
N ASP A 20 -7.55 -13.69 11.70
CA ASP A 20 -8.33 -13.91 10.49
C ASP A 20 -8.39 -12.76 9.48
N ASP A 21 -8.25 -13.15 8.22
CA ASP A 21 -8.25 -12.34 6.99
C ASP A 21 -9.55 -11.51 6.77
N GLU A 22 -10.49 -11.53 7.70
CA GLU A 22 -11.80 -10.87 7.63
C GLU A 22 -11.80 -9.42 8.14
N GLY A 23 -10.72 -8.93 8.76
CA GLY A 23 -10.66 -7.61 9.40
C GLY A 23 -9.97 -6.48 8.63
N ASN A 24 -9.62 -6.68 7.36
CA ASN A 24 -8.89 -5.66 6.59
C ASN A 24 -9.83 -4.50 6.21
N GLU A 25 -9.69 -3.35 6.86
CA GLU A 25 -10.48 -2.17 6.54
C GLU A 25 -9.88 -1.50 5.30
N LEU A 26 -10.64 -1.45 4.20
CA LEU A 26 -10.27 -0.67 3.02
C LEU A 26 -10.33 0.82 3.38
N LEU A 27 -9.17 1.46 3.50
CA LEU A 27 -9.08 2.88 3.78
C LEU A 27 -9.26 3.70 2.50
N PHE A 28 -8.59 3.28 1.43
CA PHE A 28 -8.60 4.00 0.15
C PHE A 28 -8.42 3.04 -1.03
N GLU A 29 -9.02 3.40 -2.16
CA GLU A 29 -8.80 2.78 -3.47
C GLU A 29 -8.37 3.89 -4.44
N GLY A 30 -7.41 3.60 -5.31
CA GLY A 30 -6.89 4.57 -6.28
C GLY A 30 -5.67 4.02 -7.01
N SER A 31 -4.78 4.87 -7.53
CA SER A 31 -3.54 4.37 -8.15
C SER A 31 -2.48 4.02 -7.10
N LEU A 32 -1.54 3.12 -7.43
CA LEU A 32 -0.40 2.78 -6.57
C LEU A 32 0.37 4.02 -6.14
N LEU A 33 0.57 4.98 -7.05
CA LEU A 33 1.23 6.26 -6.75
C LEU A 33 0.47 7.06 -5.71
N LEU A 34 -0.85 7.19 -5.87
CA LEU A 34 -1.70 7.92 -4.93
C LEU A 34 -1.67 7.24 -3.54
N MET A 35 -1.68 5.90 -3.51
CA MET A 35 -1.61 5.16 -2.25
C MET A 35 -0.25 5.38 -1.57
N ALA A 36 0.86 5.25 -2.29
CA ALA A 36 2.18 5.48 -1.74
C ALA A 36 2.35 6.92 -1.23
N GLN A 37 1.86 7.92 -1.98
CA GLN A 37 1.84 9.32 -1.54
C GLN A 37 1.01 9.54 -0.27
N LYS A 38 -0.16 8.92 -0.17
CA LYS A 38 -1.00 8.97 1.04
C LYS A 38 -0.26 8.38 2.24
N VAL A 39 0.35 7.21 2.08
CA VAL A 39 1.12 6.59 3.18
C VAL A 39 2.33 7.45 3.55
N ARG A 40 3.00 8.09 2.58
CA ARG A 40 4.07 9.07 2.82
C ARG A 40 3.59 10.29 3.61
N ALA A 41 2.37 10.77 3.36
CA ALA A 41 1.78 11.88 4.09
C ALA A 41 1.27 11.50 5.50
N MET A 42 0.99 10.21 5.75
CA MET A 42 0.56 9.71 7.06
C MET A 42 1.69 9.67 8.08
N LYS A 43 1.33 9.74 9.37
CA LYS A 43 2.30 9.66 10.47
C LYS A 43 2.92 8.25 10.55
N PRO A 44 4.20 8.11 10.95
CA PRO A 44 4.86 6.80 11.06
C PRO A 44 4.10 5.77 11.91
N LEU A 45 3.40 6.22 12.95
CA LEU A 45 2.55 5.36 13.78
C LEU A 45 1.32 4.83 13.03
N GLU A 46 0.75 5.61 12.12
CA GLU A 46 -0.41 5.22 11.31
C GLU A 46 -0.03 4.37 10.11
N ARG A 47 1.25 4.42 9.70
CA ARG A 47 1.82 3.54 8.67
C ARG A 47 1.99 2.11 9.15
N ARG A 48 2.07 1.90 10.47
CA ARG A 48 2.11 0.55 11.05
C ARG A 48 0.79 -0.15 10.75
N HIS A 49 0.89 -1.39 10.31
CA HIS A 49 -0.26 -2.20 9.91
C HIS A 49 -1.02 -1.71 8.66
N LEU A 50 -0.37 -0.92 7.79
CA LEU A 50 -0.91 -0.63 6.47
C LEU A 50 -0.40 -1.64 5.44
N LYS A 51 -1.25 -1.92 4.46
CA LYS A 51 -0.95 -2.81 3.35
C LYS A 51 -1.50 -2.21 2.06
N ILE A 52 -0.68 -2.11 1.03
CA ILE A 52 -1.14 -1.77 -0.32
C ILE A 52 -1.24 -3.07 -1.11
N SER A 53 -2.41 -3.33 -1.70
CA SER A 53 -2.67 -4.49 -2.55
C SER A 53 -2.91 -4.02 -3.98
N LEU A 54 -2.22 -4.64 -4.93
CA LEU A 54 -2.50 -4.43 -6.36
C LEU A 54 -3.58 -5.43 -6.83
N PRO A 55 -4.54 -5.00 -7.67
CA PRO A 55 -5.49 -5.87 -8.31
C PRO A 55 -4.76 -6.77 -9.30
N ASP A 56 -4.88 -8.08 -9.07
CA ASP A 56 -4.36 -9.13 -9.93
C ASP A 56 -4.91 -9.00 -11.35
N ARG A 57 -4.12 -8.42 -12.26
CA ARG A 57 -4.42 -8.53 -13.69
C ARG A 57 -3.39 -9.32 -14.49
N ILE A 58 -2.12 -9.39 -14.05
CA ILE A 58 -1.06 -10.04 -14.85
C ILE A 58 -0.04 -10.84 -14.00
N VAL A 59 0.17 -10.53 -12.72
CA VAL A 59 1.15 -11.22 -11.85
C VAL A 59 0.56 -11.28 -10.44
N ARG A 60 0.81 -12.39 -9.71
CA ARG A 60 0.38 -12.65 -8.32
C ARG A 60 0.25 -11.36 -7.50
N PRO A 61 -0.75 -11.25 -6.61
CA PRO A 61 -1.10 -9.99 -5.97
C PRO A 61 0.10 -9.48 -5.20
N HIS A 62 0.77 -8.46 -5.74
CA HIS A 62 1.91 -7.89 -5.05
C HIS A 62 1.35 -7.08 -3.89
N THR A 63 1.60 -7.61 -2.70
CA THR A 63 1.16 -7.01 -1.46
C THR A 63 2.36 -6.35 -0.79
N PHE A 64 2.32 -5.03 -0.66
CA PHE A 64 3.33 -4.28 0.08
C PHE A 64 2.89 -4.15 1.54
N LYS A 65 3.70 -4.69 2.47
CA LYS A 65 3.50 -4.58 3.92
C LYS A 65 4.81 -4.24 4.62
N ASP A 66 4.72 -3.58 5.77
CA ASP A 66 5.85 -3.26 6.65
C ASP A 66 7.07 -2.69 5.89
N GLY A 67 8.20 -3.41 5.86
CA GLY A 67 9.44 -2.97 5.19
C GLY A 67 9.28 -2.78 3.69
N SER A 68 8.47 -3.59 3.01
CA SER A 68 8.20 -3.43 1.57
C SER A 68 7.34 -2.20 1.28
N LEU A 69 6.48 -1.80 2.23
CA LEU A 69 5.70 -0.56 2.12
C LEU A 69 6.59 0.68 2.31
N ALA A 70 7.53 0.63 3.25
CA ALA A 70 8.52 1.69 3.43
C ALA A 70 9.39 1.87 2.17
N ALA A 71 9.90 0.77 1.61
CA ALA A 71 10.67 0.79 0.37
C ALA A 71 9.85 1.34 -0.82
N LEU A 72 8.57 0.97 -0.93
CA LEU A 72 7.68 1.51 -1.96
C LEU A 72 7.52 3.04 -1.82
N ILE A 73 7.42 3.56 -0.60
CA ILE A 73 7.29 5.00 -0.37
C ILE A 73 8.56 5.77 -0.73
N ASP A 74 9.73 5.18 -0.44
CA ASP A 74 11.02 5.77 -0.77
C ASP A 74 11.28 5.76 -2.29
N ASP A 75 10.76 4.75 -3.00
CA ASP A 75 10.84 4.64 -4.46
C ASP A 75 9.81 5.51 -5.21
N ILE A 76 8.95 6.28 -4.52
CA ILE A 76 7.95 7.16 -5.18
C ILE A 76 8.67 8.11 -6.14
N PRO A 77 8.32 8.13 -7.45
CA PRO A 77 8.91 9.06 -8.38
C PRO A 77 8.58 10.48 -7.93
N VAL A 78 9.63 11.28 -7.71
CA VAL A 78 9.50 12.72 -7.47
C VAL A 78 9.17 13.34 -8.83
N VAL A 79 7.89 13.27 -9.21
CA VAL A 79 7.40 14.05 -10.36
C VAL A 79 7.40 15.50 -9.88
N GLY A 80 8.49 16.20 -10.19
CA GLY A 80 8.66 17.64 -10.00
C GLY A 80 7.93 18.44 -11.06
#